data_AF-A0A6N2R1N3-F1
#
_entry.id   AF-A0A6N2R1N3-F1
#
_cell.length_a   1.000
_cell.length_b   1.000
_cell.length_c   1.000
_cell.angle_alpha   90.00
_cell.angle_beta   90.00
_cell.angle_gamma   90.00
#
_symmetry.space_group_name_H-M   'P 1'
#
loop_
_entity.id
_entity.type
_entity.pdbx_description
1 polymer ?
#
loop_
_entity_poly.entity_id
_entity_poly.type
_entity_poly.pdbx_seq_one_letter_code
_entity_poly.pdbx_strand_id
1 'polypeptide(L)'
;MKKFISALLALAATLALSSCGGSPAKMEVSPASFSQETRDVLTILDDEIAFFDYVVEEPIQSVSYDLWFYEEGQWRSAGKVYGDASPGSHRIAVRVNDSTCDLYEITESGHTKSSFPNEADFSAATMTGQSRLSNPTPITSGKEIPLWLRLGTDQNGLSVVLSENFREVDCNAGLAVTVTFSEEAAD
;
A
#
# COMPACT_ATOMS: atom_id res chain seq x y z
N MET A 1 -37.75 -20.35 1.75
CA MET A 1 -37.13 -19.01 1.80
C MET A 1 -35.75 -19.10 1.17
N LYS A 2 -35.70 -19.13 -0.17
CA LYS A 2 -34.50 -19.45 -0.96
C LYS A 2 -34.38 -18.55 -2.21
N LYS A 3 -35.03 -17.38 -2.18
CA LYS A 3 -35.15 -16.47 -3.33
C LYS A 3 -34.76 -15.02 -3.02
N PHE A 4 -34.24 -14.74 -1.83
CA PHE A 4 -33.84 -13.39 -1.41
C PHE A 4 -32.33 -13.20 -1.22
N ILE A 5 -31.51 -14.24 -1.46
CA ILE A 5 -30.04 -14.16 -1.28
C ILE A 5 -29.33 -13.83 -2.61
N SER A 6 -29.95 -14.10 -3.76
CA SER A 6 -29.32 -13.85 -5.08
C SER A 6 -29.42 -12.40 -5.56
N ALA A 7 -30.04 -11.49 -4.81
CA ALA A 7 -30.17 -10.08 -5.20
C ALA A 7 -29.05 -9.18 -4.66
N LEU A 8 -28.25 -9.64 -3.69
CA LEU A 8 -27.15 -8.85 -3.12
C LEU A 8 -25.86 -8.91 -3.96
N LEU A 9 -25.75 -9.84 -4.91
CA LEU A 9 -24.54 -10.07 -5.71
C LEU A 9 -24.56 -9.35 -7.07
N ALA A 10 -25.63 -8.62 -7.39
CA ALA A 10 -25.77 -7.89 -8.66
C ALA A 10 -25.77 -6.35 -8.50
N LEU A 11 -25.71 -5.84 -7.26
CA LEU A 11 -25.72 -4.39 -6.99
C LEU A 11 -24.32 -3.78 -6.83
N ALA A 12 -23.26 -4.58 -6.93
CA ALA A 12 -21.87 -4.09 -6.99
C ALA A 12 -21.47 -3.60 -8.40
N ALA A 13 -22.36 -3.63 -9.39
CA ALA A 13 -22.05 -3.40 -10.81
C ALA A 13 -22.53 -2.05 -11.37
N THR A 14 -22.90 -1.05 -10.54
CA THR A 14 -23.35 0.26 -11.07
C THR A 14 -22.85 1.44 -10.25
N LEU A 15 -21.55 1.57 -10.06
CA LEU A 15 -20.95 2.89 -9.82
C LEU A 15 -20.51 3.47 -11.16
N ALA A 16 -21.51 3.88 -11.95
CA ALA A 16 -21.30 4.69 -13.13
C ALA A 16 -20.71 6.05 -12.70
N LEU A 17 -19.45 6.22 -13.05
CA LEU A 17 -18.71 7.45 -13.29
C LEU A 17 -19.57 8.72 -13.31
N SER A 18 -19.48 9.49 -12.22
CA SER A 18 -19.80 10.91 -12.28
C SER A 18 -18.64 11.63 -12.96
N SER A 19 -18.60 11.59 -14.29
CA SER A 19 -17.79 12.52 -15.09
C SER A 19 -18.43 13.92 -15.01
N CYS A 20 -18.32 14.55 -13.84
CA CYS A 20 -18.54 15.98 -13.69
C CYS A 20 -17.22 16.67 -13.98
N GLY A 21 -17.19 17.52 -15.01
CA GLY A 21 -16.02 18.27 -15.43
C GLY A 21 -15.28 18.88 -14.23
N GLY A 22 -14.07 18.37 -14.00
CA GLY A 22 -13.18 18.76 -12.91
C GLY A 22 -11.77 18.90 -13.46
N SER A 23 -10.93 19.67 -12.78
CA SER A 23 -9.50 19.85 -13.10
C SER A 23 -8.81 18.52 -13.45
N PRO A 24 -7.70 18.55 -14.23
CA PRO A 24 -6.95 17.33 -14.55
C PRO A 24 -6.76 16.50 -13.30
N ALA A 25 -7.04 15.19 -13.40
CA ALA A 25 -6.92 14.28 -12.30
C ALA A 25 -5.49 14.43 -11.75
N LYS A 26 -5.39 14.83 -10.49
CA LYS A 26 -4.10 15.08 -9.88
C LYS A 26 -3.49 13.71 -9.63
N MET A 27 -2.41 13.38 -10.35
CA MET A 27 -1.71 12.10 -10.15
C MET A 27 -1.22 12.05 -8.70
N GLU A 28 -1.77 11.14 -7.92
CA GLU A 28 -1.48 11.01 -6.50
C GLU A 28 -1.75 9.58 -6.01
N VAL A 29 -1.10 9.22 -4.92
CA VAL A 29 -1.42 8.04 -4.12
C VAL A 29 -2.10 8.50 -2.85
N SER A 30 -3.17 7.82 -2.43
CA SER A 30 -3.95 8.18 -1.26
C SER A 30 -4.42 6.92 -0.51
N PRO A 31 -4.75 7.04 0.79
CA PRO A 31 -5.44 5.96 1.49
C PRO A 31 -6.78 5.68 0.82
N ALA A 32 -7.10 4.40 0.63
CA ALA A 32 -8.36 4.04 -0.01
C ALA A 32 -9.55 4.47 0.85
N SER A 33 -10.57 5.00 0.18
CA SER A 33 -11.83 5.35 0.84
C SER A 33 -12.81 4.17 0.82
N PHE A 34 -13.50 3.97 1.94
CA PHE A 34 -14.50 2.91 2.13
C PHE A 34 -15.72 3.46 2.86
N SER A 35 -16.86 2.78 2.69
CA SER A 35 -18.06 3.06 3.50
C SER A 35 -17.79 2.81 4.98
N GLN A 36 -18.61 3.38 5.87
CA GLN A 36 -18.48 3.14 7.30
C GLN A 36 -18.57 1.63 7.64
N GLU A 37 -19.53 0.94 7.05
CA GLU A 37 -19.73 -0.51 7.25
C GLU A 37 -18.48 -1.32 6.88
N THR A 38 -17.82 -0.99 5.76
CA THR A 38 -16.58 -1.64 5.37
C THR A 38 -15.42 -1.28 6.29
N ARG A 39 -15.32 -0.02 6.74
CA ARG A 39 -14.30 0.38 7.71
C ARG A 39 -14.43 -0.36 9.04
N ASP A 40 -15.66 -0.57 9.51
CA ASP A 40 -15.93 -1.29 10.75
C ASP A 40 -15.43 -2.75 10.66
N VAL A 41 -15.58 -3.38 9.49
CA VAL A 41 -15.03 -4.73 9.23
C VAL A 41 -13.51 -4.70 9.14
N LEU A 42 -12.94 -3.73 8.41
CA LEU A 42 -11.50 -3.61 8.22
C LEU A 42 -10.76 -3.29 9.54
N THR A 43 -11.43 -2.69 10.52
CA THR A 43 -10.87 -2.41 11.85
C THR A 43 -10.35 -3.68 12.54
N ILE A 44 -10.93 -4.86 12.23
CA ILE A 44 -10.50 -6.15 12.78
C ILE A 44 -9.11 -6.56 12.25
N LEU A 45 -8.73 -6.06 11.07
CA LEU A 45 -7.47 -6.36 10.38
C LEU A 45 -6.59 -5.11 10.24
N ASP A 46 -6.92 -4.04 10.96
CA ASP A 46 -6.34 -2.71 10.74
C ASP A 46 -4.87 -2.63 11.13
N ASP A 47 -4.25 -3.64 11.73
CA ASP A 47 -2.81 -3.73 11.92
C ASP A 47 -2.11 -4.59 10.86
N GLU A 48 -2.84 -5.41 10.12
CA GLU A 48 -2.30 -6.38 9.16
C GLU A 48 -2.51 -5.99 7.69
N ILE A 49 -3.54 -5.21 7.35
CA ILE A 49 -3.82 -4.82 5.96
C ILE A 49 -4.07 -3.32 5.79
N ALA A 50 -3.63 -2.77 4.67
CA ALA A 50 -3.88 -1.40 4.25
C ALA A 50 -4.20 -1.34 2.76
N PHE A 51 -5.03 -0.38 2.38
CA PHE A 51 -5.46 -0.18 1.00
C PHE A 51 -5.11 1.23 0.55
N PHE A 52 -4.63 1.35 -0.68
CA PHE A 52 -4.28 2.63 -1.28
C PHE A 52 -4.87 2.73 -2.68
N ASP A 53 -5.39 3.92 -2.98
CA ASP A 53 -5.84 4.29 -4.32
C ASP A 53 -4.76 5.15 -4.97
N TYR A 54 -4.52 4.95 -6.25
CA TYR A 54 -3.68 5.87 -7.02
C TYR A 54 -4.32 6.20 -8.36
N VAL A 55 -4.04 7.42 -8.84
CA VAL A 55 -4.42 7.87 -10.18
C VAL A 55 -3.15 8.20 -10.94
N VAL A 56 -3.00 7.60 -12.12
CA VAL A 56 -1.89 7.85 -13.04
C VAL A 56 -2.45 8.31 -14.38
N GLU A 57 -1.71 9.17 -15.06
CA GLU A 57 -1.99 9.66 -16.40
C GLU A 57 -0.69 9.55 -17.22
N GLU A 58 -0.77 9.77 -18.53
CA GLU A 58 0.44 9.94 -19.34
C GLU A 58 1.30 11.09 -18.76
N PRO A 59 2.65 10.98 -18.74
CA PRO A 59 3.47 9.97 -19.39
C PRO A 59 3.89 8.76 -18.52
N ILE A 60 3.27 8.52 -17.36
CA ILE A 60 3.61 7.34 -16.53
C ILE A 60 3.25 6.05 -17.27
N GLN A 61 4.19 5.11 -17.34
CA GLN A 61 4.07 3.83 -18.05
C GLN A 61 4.26 2.61 -17.16
N SER A 62 4.93 2.74 -16.02
CA SER A 62 5.13 1.63 -15.08
C SER A 62 5.01 2.05 -13.61
N VAL A 63 4.77 1.05 -12.79
CA VAL A 63 4.75 1.15 -11.33
C VAL A 63 5.60 0.01 -10.74
N SER A 64 6.36 0.32 -9.70
CA SER A 64 7.06 -0.68 -8.91
C SER A 64 6.72 -0.55 -7.44
N TYR A 65 6.67 -1.68 -6.76
CA TYR A 65 6.50 -1.78 -5.32
C TYR A 65 7.71 -2.47 -4.73
N ASP A 66 8.35 -1.82 -3.77
CA ASP A 66 9.57 -2.32 -3.16
C ASP A 66 9.29 -2.65 -1.69
N LEU A 67 9.69 -3.86 -1.28
CA LEU A 67 9.69 -4.31 0.10
C LEU A 67 11.09 -4.12 0.68
N TRP A 68 11.16 -3.54 1.87
CA TRP A 68 12.40 -3.26 2.58
C TRP A 68 12.37 -3.88 3.96
N PHE A 69 13.48 -4.51 4.36
CA PHE A 69 13.71 -4.96 5.73
C PHE A 69 14.96 -4.29 6.30
N TYR A 70 14.94 -4.06 7.61
CA TYR A 70 16.12 -3.60 8.34
C TYR A 70 16.87 -4.80 8.92
N GLU A 71 18.06 -5.04 8.41
CA GLU A 71 18.90 -6.18 8.75
C GLU A 71 20.34 -5.72 8.97
N GLU A 72 20.98 -6.23 10.02
CA GLU A 72 22.40 -5.96 10.30
C GLU A 72 22.76 -4.46 10.35
N GLY A 73 21.82 -3.62 10.79
CA GLY A 73 22.01 -2.18 10.91
C GLY A 73 21.74 -1.39 9.63
N GLN A 74 21.18 -2.00 8.57
CA GLN A 74 20.92 -1.35 7.30
C GLN A 74 19.58 -1.76 6.69
N TRP A 75 18.94 -0.83 5.98
CA TRP A 75 17.77 -1.13 5.14
C TRP A 75 18.19 -1.80 3.84
N ARG A 76 17.63 -2.97 3.55
CA ARG A 76 17.88 -3.74 2.33
C ARG A 76 16.56 -4.00 1.59
N SER A 77 16.62 -3.97 0.26
CA SER A 77 15.48 -4.38 -0.58
C SER A 77 15.35 -5.90 -0.50
N ALA A 78 14.18 -6.37 -0.10
CA ALA A 78 13.85 -7.79 0.10
C ALA A 78 12.98 -8.36 -1.02
N GLY A 79 12.42 -7.49 -1.86
CA GLY A 79 11.57 -7.90 -2.96
C GLY A 79 11.08 -6.69 -3.73
N LYS A 80 10.85 -6.90 -5.03
CA LYS A 80 10.31 -5.87 -5.90
C LYS A 80 9.30 -6.48 -6.85
N VAL A 81 8.14 -5.84 -6.97
CA VAL A 81 7.12 -6.13 -7.97
C VAL A 81 7.12 -5.01 -8.98
N TYR A 82 7.14 -5.35 -10.26
CA TYR A 82 7.00 -4.41 -11.36
C TYR A 82 5.71 -4.72 -12.11
N GLY A 83 5.03 -3.68 -12.57
CA GLY A 83 3.85 -3.79 -13.41
C GLY A 83 3.71 -2.60 -14.34
N ASP A 84 2.91 -2.80 -15.38
CA ASP A 84 2.50 -1.72 -16.27
C ASP A 84 1.55 -0.78 -15.53
N ALA A 85 1.75 0.53 -15.70
CA ALA A 85 0.84 1.55 -15.22
C ALA A 85 0.03 2.09 -16.41
N SER A 86 -1.24 1.68 -16.50
CA SER A 86 -2.15 2.25 -17.48
C SER A 86 -2.82 3.52 -16.92
N PRO A 87 -3.09 4.56 -17.73
CA PRO A 87 -3.82 5.73 -17.27
C PRO A 87 -5.16 5.37 -16.64
N GLY A 88 -5.49 6.01 -15.51
CA GLY A 88 -6.73 5.80 -14.77
C GLY A 88 -6.53 5.61 -13.27
N SER A 89 -7.63 5.22 -12.62
CA SER A 89 -7.69 4.96 -11.18
C SER A 89 -7.45 3.48 -10.89
N HIS A 90 -6.58 3.20 -9.94
CA HIS A 90 -6.18 1.86 -9.54
C HIS A 90 -6.20 1.73 -8.03
N ARG A 91 -6.26 0.49 -7.55
CA ARG A 91 -6.24 0.17 -6.12
C ARG A 91 -5.25 -0.95 -5.84
N ILE A 92 -4.50 -0.78 -4.75
CA ILE A 92 -3.68 -1.83 -4.19
C ILE A 92 -4.06 -2.10 -2.74
N ALA A 93 -3.75 -3.31 -2.29
CA ALA A 93 -3.69 -3.64 -0.87
C ALA A 93 -2.31 -4.21 -0.52
N VAL A 94 -1.79 -3.81 0.63
CA VAL A 94 -0.59 -4.37 1.24
C VAL A 94 -1.05 -5.10 2.49
N ARG A 95 -0.72 -6.39 2.63
CA ARG A 95 -0.93 -7.15 3.86
C ARG A 95 0.41 -7.59 4.42
N VAL A 96 0.67 -7.29 5.69
CA VAL A 96 1.87 -7.69 6.42
C VAL A 96 1.44 -8.51 7.62
N ASN A 97 1.94 -9.74 7.72
CA ASN A 97 1.81 -10.57 8.91
C ASN A 97 3.17 -11.21 9.24
N ASP A 98 3.24 -12.00 10.30
CA ASP A 98 4.52 -12.58 10.78
C ASP A 98 5.20 -13.53 9.78
N SER A 99 4.49 -14.03 8.76
CA SER A 99 5.03 -14.99 7.79
C SER A 99 5.24 -14.40 6.40
N THR A 100 4.36 -13.48 5.96
CA THR A 100 4.38 -12.96 4.59
C THR A 100 4.07 -11.47 4.50
N CYS A 101 4.66 -10.85 3.49
CA CYS A 101 4.26 -9.56 2.94
C CYS A 101 3.56 -9.82 1.59
N ASP A 102 2.26 -9.57 1.54
CA ASP A 102 1.43 -9.78 0.36
C ASP A 102 1.06 -8.43 -0.27
N LEU A 103 1.29 -8.30 -1.57
CA LEU A 103 0.79 -7.20 -2.39
C LEU A 103 -0.35 -7.71 -3.26
N TYR A 104 -1.45 -6.96 -3.28
CA TYR A 104 -2.61 -7.20 -4.12
C TYR A 104 -2.84 -6.01 -5.04
N GLU A 105 -2.89 -6.24 -6.34
CA GLU A 105 -3.42 -5.26 -7.29
C GLU A 105 -4.88 -5.61 -7.57
N ILE A 106 -5.78 -4.66 -7.37
CA ILE A 106 -7.22 -4.89 -7.36
C ILE A 106 -7.83 -4.17 -8.56
N THR A 107 -8.55 -4.93 -9.37
CA THR A 107 -9.27 -4.46 -10.56
C THR A 107 -10.74 -4.85 -10.46
N GLU A 108 -11.57 -4.37 -11.38
CA GLU A 108 -12.98 -4.77 -11.44
C GLU A 108 -13.16 -6.27 -11.72
N SER A 109 -12.23 -6.90 -12.46
CA SER A 109 -12.31 -8.31 -12.86
C SER A 109 -11.74 -9.28 -11.82
N GLY A 110 -11.10 -8.78 -10.76
CA GLY A 110 -10.48 -9.59 -9.72
C GLY A 110 -9.24 -8.93 -9.14
N HIS A 111 -8.29 -9.75 -8.69
CA HIS A 111 -7.01 -9.27 -8.16
C HIS A 111 -5.86 -10.18 -8.59
N THR A 112 -4.68 -9.62 -8.69
CA THR A 112 -3.41 -10.37 -8.69
C THR A 112 -2.81 -10.34 -7.30
N LYS A 113 -1.97 -11.33 -6.97
CA LYS A 113 -1.27 -11.42 -5.69
C LYS A 113 0.19 -11.73 -5.91
N SER A 114 1.06 -10.91 -5.32
CA SER A 114 2.49 -11.19 -5.14
C SER A 114 2.75 -11.41 -3.65
N SER A 115 3.55 -12.42 -3.30
CA SER A 115 3.78 -12.82 -1.91
C SER A 115 5.27 -13.00 -1.66
N PHE A 116 5.76 -12.34 -0.62
CA PHE A 116 7.15 -12.39 -0.18
C PHE A 116 7.19 -12.95 1.25
N PRO A 117 8.20 -13.77 1.60
CA PRO A 117 8.47 -14.09 2.99
C PRO A 117 8.65 -12.82 3.81
N ASN A 118 8.09 -12.78 5.02
CA ASN A 118 8.42 -11.74 5.98
C ASN A 118 9.66 -12.17 6.77
N GLU A 119 10.79 -11.52 6.51
CA GLU A 119 12.07 -11.79 7.18
C GLU A 119 12.36 -10.79 8.31
N ALA A 120 11.49 -9.78 8.51
CA ALA A 120 11.66 -8.80 9.58
C ALA A 120 11.38 -9.44 10.95
N ASP A 121 12.42 -9.50 11.78
CA ASP A 121 12.33 -10.02 13.15
C ASP A 121 12.17 -8.88 14.16
N PHE A 122 10.96 -8.76 14.73
CA PHE A 122 10.66 -7.78 15.78
C PHE A 122 10.75 -8.37 17.20
N SER A 123 11.11 -9.65 17.36
CA SER A 123 11.04 -10.35 18.65
C SER A 123 11.99 -9.78 19.71
N ALA A 124 13.10 -9.19 19.29
CA ALA A 124 14.06 -8.53 20.17
C ALA A 124 13.67 -7.09 20.53
N ALA A 125 12.67 -6.49 19.86
CA ALA A 125 12.26 -5.12 20.11
C ALA A 125 11.46 -5.02 21.42
N THR A 126 11.79 -4.03 22.26
CA THR A 126 11.01 -3.71 23.47
C THR A 126 9.69 -3.02 23.10
N MET A 127 9.71 -2.22 22.04
CA MET A 127 8.53 -1.52 21.53
C MET A 127 8.47 -1.65 20.01
N THR A 128 7.26 -1.80 19.47
CA THR A 128 7.00 -1.72 18.03
C THR A 128 5.95 -0.66 17.75
N GLY A 129 6.01 -0.10 16.55
CA GLY A 129 5.06 0.90 16.08
C GLY A 129 4.98 0.86 14.57
N GLN A 130 3.90 1.41 14.03
CA GLN A 130 3.69 1.47 12.59
C GLN A 130 3.03 2.78 12.17
N SER A 131 3.30 3.16 10.94
CA SER A 131 2.71 4.32 10.28
C SER A 131 2.42 3.97 8.82
N ARG A 132 1.35 4.53 8.29
CA ARG A 132 0.90 4.32 6.91
C ARG A 132 0.64 5.66 6.25
N LEU A 133 0.64 5.65 4.93
CA LEU A 133 0.25 6.80 4.15
C LEU A 133 -1.18 7.16 4.57
N SER A 134 -1.35 8.38 5.07
CA SER A 134 -2.60 8.87 5.66
C SER A 134 -3.15 10.09 4.94
N ASN A 135 -2.35 10.72 4.09
CA ASN A 135 -2.73 11.87 3.28
C ASN A 135 -2.38 11.61 1.80
N PRO A 136 -3.16 12.16 0.86
CA PRO A 136 -2.81 12.11 -0.56
C PRO A 136 -1.42 12.70 -0.81
N THR A 137 -0.60 11.96 -1.55
CA THR A 137 0.77 12.34 -1.91
C THR A 137 0.90 12.41 -3.43
N PRO A 138 1.31 13.55 -4.01
CA PRO A 138 1.49 13.68 -5.44
C PRO A 138 2.48 12.67 -6.00
N ILE A 139 2.17 12.11 -7.16
CA ILE A 139 3.08 11.25 -7.92
C ILE A 139 4.03 12.15 -8.72
N THR A 140 5.31 11.82 -8.65
CA THR A 140 6.36 12.40 -9.51
C THR A 140 7.19 11.24 -10.01
N SER A 141 7.45 11.21 -11.33
CA SER A 141 8.22 10.14 -11.95
C SER A 141 9.57 9.93 -11.25
N GLY A 142 9.89 8.67 -10.94
CA GLY A 142 11.11 8.25 -10.25
C GLY A 142 11.16 8.57 -8.75
N LYS A 143 10.16 9.26 -8.19
CA LYS A 143 10.12 9.55 -6.75
C LYS A 143 9.47 8.39 -5.99
N GLU A 144 10.22 7.86 -5.02
CA GLU A 144 9.71 6.84 -4.09
C GLU A 144 8.72 7.45 -3.09
N ILE A 145 7.58 6.78 -2.91
CA ILE A 145 6.54 7.13 -1.94
C ILE A 145 6.40 5.98 -0.94
N PRO A 146 6.70 6.19 0.34
CA PRO A 146 6.41 5.21 1.37
C PRO A 146 4.90 5.01 1.55
N LEU A 147 4.47 3.75 1.62
CA LEU A 147 3.07 3.37 1.85
C LEU A 147 2.86 2.91 3.29
N TRP A 148 3.81 2.14 3.80
CA TRP A 148 3.77 1.56 5.13
C TRP A 148 5.18 1.48 5.71
N LEU A 149 5.32 1.87 6.97
CA LEU A 149 6.52 1.66 7.79
C LEU A 149 6.13 0.99 9.12
N ARG A 150 6.84 -0.07 9.49
CA ARG A 150 6.79 -0.69 10.83
C ARG A 150 8.21 -0.72 11.38
N LEU A 151 8.37 -0.27 12.62
CA LEU A 151 9.66 -0.18 13.31
C LEU A 151 9.59 -0.88 14.65
N GLY A 152 10.72 -1.44 15.07
CA GLY A 152 10.98 -1.95 16.41
C GLY A 152 12.22 -1.30 17.00
N THR A 153 12.18 -0.97 18.29
CA THR A 153 13.33 -0.46 19.04
C THR A 153 13.47 -1.13 20.41
N ASP A 154 14.70 -1.20 20.91
CA ASP A 154 15.05 -1.56 22.28
C ASP A 154 15.04 -0.36 23.25
N GLN A 155 14.83 0.86 22.74
CA GLN A 155 14.74 2.07 23.55
C GLN A 155 13.37 2.24 24.22
N ASN A 156 13.32 3.09 25.26
CA ASN A 156 12.11 3.34 26.06
C ASN A 156 11.06 4.25 25.39
N GLY A 157 11.18 4.49 24.08
CA GLY A 157 10.25 5.32 23.33
C GLY A 157 10.41 5.12 21.83
N LEU A 158 9.28 5.11 21.12
CA LEU A 158 9.24 4.98 19.67
C LEU A 158 8.18 5.93 19.11
N SER A 159 8.60 6.80 18.18
CA SER A 159 7.69 7.60 17.37
C SER A 159 7.88 7.21 15.92
N VAL A 160 6.86 6.59 15.33
CA VAL A 160 6.92 6.15 13.93
C VAL A 160 6.17 7.18 13.09
N VAL A 161 6.93 7.94 12.30
CA VAL A 161 6.40 8.90 11.34
C VAL A 161 6.78 8.42 9.96
N LEU A 162 5.79 8.20 9.10
CA LEU A 162 6.05 7.87 7.71
C LEU A 162 6.69 9.07 7.00
N SER A 163 7.88 8.84 6.46
CA SER A 163 8.71 9.85 5.80
C SER A 163 9.46 9.23 4.63
N GLU A 164 9.73 10.02 3.59
CA GLU A 164 10.59 9.61 2.47
C GLU A 164 12.00 9.18 2.94
N ASN A 165 12.45 9.69 4.09
CA ASN A 165 13.74 9.34 4.70
C ASN A 165 13.63 8.28 5.81
N PHE A 166 12.66 7.35 5.73
CA PHE A 166 12.51 6.28 6.75
C PHE A 166 13.78 5.47 6.98
N ARG A 167 14.70 5.45 6.00
CA ARG A 167 16.00 4.76 6.08
C ARG A 167 16.97 5.37 7.10
N GLU A 168 16.72 6.60 7.53
CA GLU A 168 17.54 7.32 8.52
C GLU A 168 17.02 7.15 9.95
N VAL A 169 15.89 6.47 10.14
CA VAL A 169 15.29 6.29 11.46
C VAL A 169 16.09 5.27 12.26
N ASP A 170 16.44 5.63 13.50
CA ASP A 170 17.09 4.72 14.45
C ASP A 170 16.12 3.62 14.86
N CYS A 171 16.43 2.38 14.50
CA CYS A 171 15.63 1.21 14.82
C CYS A 171 16.52 -0.04 14.92
N ASN A 172 16.02 -1.07 15.60
CA ASN A 172 16.66 -2.39 15.69
C ASN A 172 16.03 -3.40 14.72
N ALA A 173 14.77 -3.17 14.34
CA ALA A 173 14.01 -3.95 13.38
C ALA A 173 13.11 -3.02 12.56
N GLY A 174 12.87 -3.37 11.30
CA GLY A 174 12.17 -2.48 10.38
C GLY A 174 11.62 -3.21 9.17
N LEU A 175 10.44 -2.78 8.74
CA LEU A 175 9.77 -3.20 7.52
C LEU A 175 9.18 -1.95 6.86
N ALA A 176 9.42 -1.78 5.56
CA ALA A 176 8.76 -0.73 4.79
C ALA A 176 8.28 -1.26 3.44
N VAL A 177 7.17 -0.71 2.97
CA VAL A 177 6.67 -0.90 1.61
C VAL A 177 6.59 0.46 0.95
N THR A 178 7.19 0.57 -0.23
CA THR A 178 7.21 1.80 -1.02
C THR A 178 6.65 1.56 -2.42
N VAL A 179 6.20 2.62 -3.07
CA VAL A 179 5.79 2.62 -4.48
C VAL A 179 6.57 3.68 -5.26
N THR A 180 6.95 3.36 -6.48
CA THR A 180 7.59 4.28 -7.42
C THR A 180 6.88 4.19 -8.77
N PHE A 181 6.62 5.32 -9.38
CA PHE A 181 6.03 5.41 -10.73
C PHE A 181 7.08 5.90 -11.71
N SER A 182 7.08 5.40 -12.94
CA SER A 182 8.06 5.79 -13.95
C SER A 182 7.40 6.07 -15.30
N GLU A 183 8.03 6.97 -16.05
CA GLU A 183 7.71 7.23 -17.46
C GLU A 183 8.29 6.17 -18.40
N GLU A 184 9.19 5.32 -17.89
CA GLU A 184 9.76 4.19 -18.61
C GLU A 184 8.82 2.98 -18.50
N ALA A 185 8.71 2.21 -19.57
CA ALA A 185 8.00 0.94 -19.56
C ALA A 185 8.65 -0.05 -18.58
N ALA A 186 7.87 -0.98 -18.04
CA ALA A 186 8.43 -2.05 -17.23
C ALA A 186 9.32 -2.96 -18.11
N ASP A 187 10.47 -3.38 -17.58
CA ASP A 187 11.41 -4.31 -18.24
C ASP A 187 10.86 -5.75 -18.30
#